data_AF-A0A2S8RCP8-F1
#
_entry.id   AF-A0A2S8RCP8-F1
#
_cell.length_a   1.000
_cell.length_b   1.000
_cell.length_c   1.000
_cell.angle_alpha   90.00
_cell.angle_beta   90.00
_cell.angle_gamma   90.00
#
_symmetry.space_group_name_H-M   'P 1'
#
loop_
_entity.id
_entity.type
_entity.pdbx_description
1 polymer ?
#
loop_
_entity_poly.entity_id
_entity_poly.type
_entity_poly.pdbx_seq_one_letter_code
_entity_poly.pdbx_strand_id
1 'polypeptide(L)'
;MGRRAAREMAMKLLYQFEIRKEPIEGQVEDFLARHKFKKENLEYITDVLYGVHRNKEKIDRAIEKYSKGWKLSRISKVDLSILRLAIYEIVFRDDIPLNVSINEAVELAKNYSGEESGAFVNGILGRFQKNSPLPVGSKENEEN
;
A
#
# COMPACT_ATOMS: atom_id res chain seq x y z
N MET A 1 0.26 10.71 16.56
CA MET A 1 0.48 10.26 15.16
C MET A 1 -0.78 10.51 14.36
N GLY A 2 -0.65 11.18 13.21
CA GLY A 2 -1.73 11.31 12.22
C GLY A 2 -1.70 10.17 11.21
N ARG A 3 -2.68 10.13 10.28
CA ARG A 3 -2.86 9.06 9.29
C ARG A 3 -1.60 8.75 8.47
N ARG A 4 -0.80 9.78 8.12
CA ARG A 4 0.48 9.61 7.41
C ARG A 4 1.47 8.69 8.15
N ALA A 5 1.63 8.89 9.46
CA ALA A 5 2.50 8.03 10.27
C ALA A 5 1.95 6.60 10.42
N ALA A 6 0.61 6.45 10.48
CA ALA A 6 -0.02 5.13 10.49
C ALA A 6 0.16 4.39 9.15
N ARG A 7 0.09 5.11 8.02
CA ARG A 7 0.37 4.59 6.67
C ARG A 7 1.81 4.12 6.52
N GLU A 8 2.75 4.94 6.96
CA GLU A 8 4.16 4.56 6.97
C GLU A 8 4.43 3.32 7.84
N MET A 9 3.76 3.22 9.00
CA MET A 9 3.86 2.02 9.85
C MET A 9 3.28 0.79 9.15
N ALA A 10 2.11 0.91 8.53
CA ALA A 10 1.51 -0.20 7.78
C ALA A 10 2.42 -0.66 6.64
N MET A 11 3.05 0.27 5.90
CA MET A 11 4.05 -0.04 4.87
C MET A 11 5.22 -0.86 5.44
N LYS A 12 5.80 -0.43 6.56
CA LYS A 12 6.92 -1.14 7.21
C LYS A 12 6.55 -2.57 7.62
N LEU A 13 5.34 -2.77 8.11
CA LEU A 13 4.84 -4.09 8.49
C LEU A 13 4.57 -4.98 7.27
N LEU A 14 3.99 -4.44 6.20
CA LEU A 14 3.85 -5.17 4.94
C LEU A 14 5.22 -5.62 4.40
N TYR A 15 6.21 -4.73 4.46
CA TYR A 15 7.59 -5.07 4.09
C TYR A 15 8.18 -6.17 4.98
N GLN A 16 7.95 -6.10 6.29
CA GLN A 16 8.36 -7.16 7.21
C GLN A 16 7.75 -8.51 6.83
N PHE A 17 6.45 -8.54 6.48
CA PHE A 17 5.75 -9.78 6.11
C PHE A 17 6.29 -10.38 4.81
N GLU A 18 6.84 -9.56 3.92
CA GLU A 18 7.46 -10.04 2.69
C GLU A 18 8.84 -10.66 2.88
N ILE A 19 9.50 -10.37 4.01
CA ILE A 19 10.83 -10.88 4.34
C ILE A 19 10.74 -12.06 5.29
N ARG A 20 9.82 -12.00 6.26
CA ARG A 20 9.61 -13.07 7.22
C ARG A 20 8.76 -14.18 6.62
N LYS A 21 9.09 -15.43 6.94
CA LYS A 21 8.33 -16.62 6.54
C LYS A 21 7.29 -17.05 7.59
N GLU A 22 6.98 -16.15 8.53
CA GLU A 22 6.04 -16.40 9.62
C GLU A 22 4.61 -16.08 9.17
N PRO A 23 3.58 -16.74 9.74
CA PRO A 23 2.18 -16.37 9.53
C PRO A 23 1.93 -14.90 9.88
N ILE A 24 0.98 -14.28 9.18
CA ILE A 24 0.65 -12.86 9.40
C ILE A 24 0.10 -12.63 10.81
N GLU A 25 -0.68 -13.57 11.32
CA GLU A 25 -1.37 -13.48 12.62
C GLU A 25 -0.36 -13.28 13.75
N GLY A 26 0.67 -14.12 13.83
CA GLY A 26 1.71 -14.00 14.86
C GLY A 26 2.50 -12.70 14.76
N GLN A 27 2.77 -12.22 13.54
CA GLN A 27 3.48 -10.96 13.35
C GLN A 27 2.62 -9.73 13.70
N VAL A 28 1.31 -9.78 13.44
CA VAL A 28 0.37 -8.73 13.84
C VAL A 28 0.19 -8.74 15.36
N GLU A 29 0.02 -9.90 15.99
CA GLU A 29 -0.07 -10.03 17.46
C GLU A 29 1.17 -9.46 18.15
N ASP A 30 2.37 -9.83 17.68
CA ASP A 30 3.63 -9.27 18.16
C ASP A 30 3.69 -7.75 18.03
N PHE A 31 3.22 -7.22 16.90
CA PHE A 31 3.16 -5.77 16.67
C PHE A 31 2.20 -5.09 17.66
N LEU A 32 0.99 -5.63 17.83
CA LEU A 32 -0.03 -5.11 18.75
C LEU A 32 0.44 -5.14 20.20
N ALA A 33 1.18 -6.19 20.61
CA ALA A 33 1.72 -6.31 21.96
C ALA A 33 2.81 -5.27 22.26
N ARG A 34 3.59 -4.87 21.23
CA ARG A 34 4.75 -3.99 21.40
C ARG A 34 4.44 -2.50 21.23
N HIS A 35 3.27 -2.13 20.71
CA HIS A 35 2.97 -0.75 20.38
C HIS A 35 1.66 -0.26 20.99
N LYS A 36 1.70 0.95 21.57
CA LYS A 36 0.50 1.67 22.03
C LYS A 36 0.15 2.77 21.03
N PHE A 37 -0.83 2.50 20.16
CA PHE A 37 -1.38 3.49 19.24
C PHE A 37 -2.75 4.00 19.70
N LYS A 38 -3.14 5.18 19.21
CA LYS A 38 -4.55 5.60 19.25
C LYS A 38 -5.40 4.58 18.48
N LYS A 39 -6.62 4.34 18.97
CA LYS A 39 -7.56 3.37 18.39
C LYS A 39 -7.70 3.51 16.87
N GLU A 40 -7.94 4.72 16.37
CA GLU A 40 -8.11 5.00 14.94
C GLU A 40 -6.88 4.61 14.08
N ASN A 41 -5.67 4.83 14.60
CA ASN A 41 -4.44 4.43 13.88
C ASN A 41 -4.29 2.91 13.87
N LEU A 42 -4.67 2.25 14.97
CA LEU A 42 -4.63 0.80 15.08
C LEU A 42 -5.63 0.15 14.12
N GLU A 43 -6.85 0.68 14.06
CA GLU A 43 -7.90 0.24 13.13
C GLU A 43 -7.43 0.38 11.69
N TYR A 44 -6.86 1.53 11.31
CA TYR A 44 -6.32 1.72 9.97
C TYR A 44 -5.17 0.74 9.65
N ILE A 45 -4.19 0.59 10.56
CA ILE A 45 -3.04 -0.30 10.34
C ILE A 45 -3.52 -1.74 10.18
N THR A 46 -4.33 -2.24 11.11
CA THR A 46 -4.81 -3.63 11.08
C THR A 46 -5.70 -3.90 9.86
N ASP A 47 -6.58 -2.96 9.49
CA ASP A 47 -7.41 -3.05 8.30
C ASP A 47 -6.55 -3.19 7.03
N VAL A 48 -5.52 -2.35 6.88
CA VAL A 48 -4.59 -2.45 5.75
C VAL A 48 -3.85 -3.80 5.74
N LEU A 49 -3.31 -4.24 6.86
CA LEU A 49 -2.51 -5.47 6.91
C LEU A 49 -3.34 -6.69 6.51
N TYR A 50 -4.51 -6.86 7.14
CA TYR A 50 -5.39 -7.97 6.82
C TYR A 50 -6.04 -7.82 5.44
N GLY A 51 -6.39 -6.60 5.05
CA GLY A 51 -7.00 -6.30 3.77
C GLY A 51 -6.07 -6.57 2.58
N VAL A 52 -4.80 -6.14 2.68
CA VAL A 52 -3.76 -6.48 1.70
C VAL A 52 -3.52 -7.98 1.67
N HIS A 53 -3.43 -8.65 2.83
CA HIS A 53 -3.21 -10.09 2.88
C HIS A 53 -4.34 -10.87 2.19
N ARG A 54 -5.60 -10.57 2.53
CA ARG A 54 -6.78 -11.23 1.93
C ARG A 54 -6.92 -10.98 0.43
N ASN A 55 -6.46 -9.83 -0.06
CA ASN A 55 -6.58 -9.44 -1.47
C ASN A 55 -5.26 -9.54 -2.24
N LYS A 56 -4.23 -10.14 -1.64
CA LYS A 56 -2.84 -10.11 -2.13
C LYS A 56 -2.73 -10.51 -3.59
N GLU A 57 -3.35 -11.62 -3.98
CA GLU A 57 -3.30 -12.08 -5.37
C GLU A 57 -3.93 -11.10 -6.36
N LYS A 58 -5.06 -10.46 -6.01
CA LYS A 58 -5.73 -9.48 -6.88
C LYS A 58 -4.86 -8.23 -7.05
N ILE A 59 -4.29 -7.76 -5.94
CA ILE A 59 -3.39 -6.61 -5.90
C ILE A 59 -2.12 -6.90 -6.70
N ASP A 60 -1.50 -8.05 -6.48
CA ASP A 60 -0.27 -8.48 -7.16
C ASP A 60 -0.46 -8.60 -8.67
N ARG A 61 -1.58 -9.19 -9.12
CA ARG A 61 -1.94 -9.24 -10.55
C ARG A 61 -2.12 -7.85 -11.15
N ALA A 62 -2.70 -6.90 -10.40
CA ALA A 62 -2.85 -5.52 -10.86
C ALA A 62 -1.50 -4.82 -10.99
N ILE A 63 -0.58 -5.03 -10.05
CA ILE A 63 0.78 -4.49 -10.12
C ILE A 63 1.51 -5.04 -11.34
N GLU A 64 1.49 -6.36 -11.54
CA GLU A 64 2.19 -7.03 -12.63
C GLU A 64 1.66 -6.61 -14.01
N LYS A 65 0.34 -6.37 -14.14
CA LYS A 65 -0.25 -5.83 -15.37
C LYS A 65 0.33 -4.47 -15.75
N TYR A 66 0.63 -3.61 -14.77
CA TYR A 66 1.09 -2.24 -15.01
C TYR A 66 2.61 -2.05 -14.91
N SER A 67 3.35 -3.09 -14.53
CA SER A 67 4.82 -3.10 -14.44
C SER A 67 5.53 -3.33 -15.79
N LYS A 68 4.82 -3.20 -16.93
CA LYS A 68 5.35 -3.42 -18.29
C LYS A 68 6.02 -4.79 -18.46
N GLY A 69 5.43 -5.84 -17.89
CA GLY A 69 5.94 -7.22 -18.00
C GLY A 69 7.10 -7.55 -17.04
N TRP A 70 7.37 -6.69 -16.05
CA TRP A 70 8.31 -7.03 -14.99
C TRP A 70 7.65 -7.97 -14.00
N LYS A 71 8.26 -9.14 -13.79
CA LYS A 71 7.91 -10.03 -12.68
C LYS A 71 7.98 -9.26 -11.37
N LEU A 72 7.02 -9.48 -10.48
CA LEU A 72 7.01 -8.86 -9.15
C LEU A 72 8.31 -9.10 -8.37
N SER A 73 8.98 -10.23 -8.62
CA SER A 73 10.28 -10.57 -8.01
C SER A 73 11.42 -9.61 -8.36
N ARG A 74 11.27 -8.77 -9.40
CA ARG A 74 12.25 -7.75 -9.79
C ARG A 74 11.95 -6.39 -9.19
N ILE A 75 10.79 -6.21 -8.59
CA ILE A 75 10.43 -4.99 -7.85
C ILE A 75 11.05 -5.10 -6.47
N SER A 76 11.64 -4.00 -5.97
CA SER A 76 12.18 -3.98 -4.62
C SER A 76 11.07 -4.33 -3.62
N LYS A 77 11.43 -5.02 -2.53
CA LYS A 77 10.42 -5.42 -1.53
C LYS A 77 9.75 -4.21 -0.87
N VAL A 78 10.47 -3.09 -0.79
CA VAL A 78 9.95 -1.81 -0.30
C VAL A 78 8.91 -1.26 -1.26
N ASP A 79 9.24 -1.08 -2.54
CA ASP A 79 8.31 -0.54 -3.54
C ASP A 79 7.09 -1.45 -3.72
N LEU A 80 7.29 -2.76 -3.67
CA LEU A 80 6.19 -3.72 -3.75
C LEU A 80 5.23 -3.58 -2.56
N SER A 81 5.74 -3.31 -1.36
CA SER A 81 4.93 -3.08 -0.17
C SER A 81 4.16 -1.75 -0.26
N ILE A 82 4.81 -0.71 -0.80
CA ILE A 82 4.19 0.60 -1.06
C ILE A 82 3.07 0.48 -2.10
N LEU A 83 3.31 -0.22 -3.21
CA LEU A 83 2.32 -0.44 -4.26
C LEU A 83 1.11 -1.22 -3.76
N ARG A 84 1.33 -2.26 -2.95
CA ARG A 84 0.25 -3.05 -2.35
C ARG A 84 -0.63 -2.23 -1.42
N LEU A 85 0.00 -1.43 -0.56
CA LEU A 85 -0.68 -0.49 0.32
C LEU A 85 -1.53 0.50 -0.48
N ALA A 86 -0.93 1.16 -1.48
CA ALA A 86 -1.60 2.17 -2.29
C ALA A 86 -2.80 1.60 -3.04
N ILE A 87 -2.63 0.46 -3.71
CA ILE A 87 -3.72 -0.20 -4.44
C ILE A 87 -4.81 -0.66 -3.47
N TYR A 88 -4.45 -1.14 -2.27
CA TYR A 88 -5.44 -1.49 -1.27
C TYR A 88 -6.28 -0.28 -0.87
N GLU A 89 -5.65 0.85 -0.58
CA GLU A 89 -6.39 2.08 -0.27
C GLU A 89 -7.30 2.49 -1.43
N ILE A 90 -6.78 2.54 -2.65
CA ILE A 90 -7.54 3.00 -3.83
C ILE A 90 -8.79 2.13 -4.09
N VAL A 91 -8.71 0.83 -3.82
CA VAL A 91 -9.77 -0.13 -4.20
C VAL A 91 -10.72 -0.44 -3.05
N PHE A 92 -10.23 -0.44 -1.81
CA PHE A 92 -10.99 -0.97 -0.67
C PHE A 92 -11.22 0.06 0.45
N ARG A 93 -10.73 1.30 0.32
CA ARG A 93 -10.88 2.36 1.33
C ARG A 93 -11.58 3.58 0.76
N ASP A 94 -12.90 3.65 0.92
CA ASP A 94 -13.70 4.79 0.46
C ASP A 94 -13.51 6.06 1.31
N ASP A 95 -12.85 5.96 2.47
CA ASP A 95 -12.51 7.11 3.31
C ASP A 95 -11.25 7.86 2.86
N ILE A 96 -10.54 7.37 1.83
CA ILE A 96 -9.27 7.93 1.37
C ILE A 96 -9.40 8.32 -0.10
N PRO A 97 -9.27 9.62 -0.45
CA PRO A 97 -9.27 10.02 -1.84
C PRO A 97 -8.14 9.36 -2.62
N LEU A 98 -8.42 8.90 -3.83
CA LEU A 98 -7.46 8.19 -4.68
C LEU A 98 -6.15 8.98 -4.85
N ASN A 99 -6.23 10.28 -5.14
CA ASN A 99 -5.04 11.11 -5.36
C ASN A 99 -4.18 11.23 -4.09
N VAL A 100 -4.79 11.16 -2.90
CA VAL A 100 -4.05 11.15 -1.63
C VAL A 100 -3.26 9.85 -1.51
N SER A 101 -3.86 8.69 -1.80
CA SER A 101 -3.15 7.41 -1.79
C SER A 101 -1.98 7.37 -2.79
N ILE A 102 -2.15 7.93 -3.99
CA ILE A 102 -1.07 8.01 -4.98
C ILE A 102 0.06 8.90 -4.48
N ASN A 103 -0.25 10.13 -4.05
CA ASN A 103 0.76 11.08 -3.59
C ASN A 103 1.55 10.53 -2.40
N GLU A 104 0.86 9.94 -1.42
CA GLU A 104 1.49 9.35 -0.24
C GLU A 104 2.39 8.15 -0.62
N ALA A 105 1.98 7.33 -1.60
CA ALA A 105 2.79 6.22 -2.09
C ALA A 105 4.06 6.71 -2.79
N VAL A 106 3.97 7.75 -3.62
CA VAL A 106 5.14 8.35 -4.30
C VAL A 106 6.11 8.92 -3.28
N GLU A 107 5.63 9.63 -2.28
CA GLU A 107 6.47 10.20 -1.23
C GLU A 107 7.12 9.11 -0.36
N LEU A 108 6.41 8.02 -0.04
CA LEU A 108 7.02 6.85 0.61
C LEU A 108 8.12 6.24 -0.25
N ALA A 109 7.91 6.09 -1.56
CA ALA A 109 8.89 5.50 -2.45
C ALA A 109 10.16 6.37 -2.58
N LYS A 110 10.00 7.70 -2.67
CA LYS A 110 11.15 8.62 -2.64
C LYS A 110 11.94 8.50 -1.34
N ASN A 111 11.25 8.51 -0.20
CA ASN A 111 11.89 8.48 1.11
C ASN A 111 12.61 7.17 1.42
N TYR A 112 12.11 6.04 0.92
CA TYR A 112 12.64 4.71 1.27
C TYR A 112 13.40 4.01 0.14
N SER A 113 13.29 4.48 -1.09
CA SER A 113 13.89 3.84 -2.27
C SER A 113 14.39 4.83 -3.33
N GLY A 114 14.37 6.13 -3.06
CA GLY A 114 14.95 7.18 -3.91
C GLY A 114 14.01 7.72 -5.00
N GLU A 115 14.44 8.77 -5.68
CA GLU A 115 13.64 9.51 -6.67
C GLU A 115 13.18 8.64 -7.85
N GLU A 116 14.04 7.75 -8.35
CA GLU A 116 13.68 6.83 -9.43
C GLU A 116 12.52 5.91 -9.05
N SER A 117 12.50 5.44 -7.79
CA SER A 117 11.43 4.62 -7.24
C SER A 117 10.13 5.42 -7.10
N GLY A 118 10.22 6.69 -6.70
CA GLY A 118 9.10 7.64 -6.72
C GLY A 118 8.47 7.75 -8.12
N ALA A 119 9.29 7.96 -9.15
CA ALA A 119 8.83 8.03 -10.53
C ALA A 119 8.23 6.70 -11.04
N PHE A 120 8.84 5.57 -10.66
CA PHE A 120 8.36 4.24 -10.99
C PHE A 120 6.98 3.94 -10.39
N VAL A 121 6.81 4.18 -9.08
CA VAL A 121 5.54 4.01 -8.36
C VAL A 121 4.47 4.91 -8.94
N ASN A 122 4.77 6.19 -9.17
CA ASN A 122 3.85 7.12 -9.81
C ASN A 122 3.38 6.62 -11.18
N GLY A 123 4.32 6.11 -11.99
CA GLY A 123 4.02 5.56 -13.30
C GLY A 123 3.09 4.35 -13.26
N ILE A 124 3.25 3.44 -12.30
CA ILE A 124 2.35 2.29 -12.11
C ILE A 124 0.97 2.76 -11.67
N LEU A 125 0.89 3.59 -10.63
CA LEU A 125 -0.38 4.02 -10.05
C LEU A 125 -1.18 4.92 -11.01
N GLY A 126 -0.52 5.77 -11.79
CA GLY A 126 -1.18 6.56 -12.84
C GLY A 126 -1.76 5.70 -13.97
N ARG A 127 -1.14 4.56 -14.31
CA ARG A 127 -1.72 3.59 -15.25
C ARG A 127 -2.87 2.81 -14.62
N PHE A 128 -2.73 2.44 -13.34
CA PHE A 128 -3.76 1.77 -12.57
C PHE A 128 -5.03 2.63 -12.50
N GLN A 129 -4.92 3.90 -12.12
CA GLN A 129 -6.05 4.84 -12.07
C GLN A 129 -6.81 4.91 -13.40
N LYS A 130 -6.09 5.02 -14.53
CA LYS A 130 -6.71 5.18 -15.86
C LYS A 130 -7.35 3.92 -16.41
N ASN A 131 -6.91 2.74 -15.97
CA ASN A 131 -7.30 1.45 -16.59
C ASN A 131 -7.68 0.39 -15.55
N SER A 132 -8.10 0.79 -14.34
CA SER A 132 -8.16 -0.11 -13.19
C SER A 132 -8.97 -1.37 -13.50
N PRO A 133 -8.39 -2.58 -13.31
CA PRO A 133 -9.13 -3.83 -13.46
C PRO A 133 -10.00 -4.12 -12.22
N LEU A 134 -9.91 -3.29 -11.18
CA LEU A 134 -10.67 -3.38 -9.94
C LEU A 134 -11.61 -2.17 -9.86
N PRO A 135 -12.84 -2.33 -9.34
CA PRO A 135 -13.72 -1.20 -9.12
C PRO A 135 -13.02 -0.23 -8.17
N VAL A 136 -12.75 0.97 -8.65
CA VAL A 136 -12.16 2.05 -7.85
C VAL A 136 -13.28 2.65 -7.02
N GLY A 137 -13.04 2.87 -5.72
CA GLY A 137 -13.98 3.57 -4.86
C GLY A 137 -14.40 4.89 -5.52
N SER A 138 -15.69 5.04 -5.80
CA SER A 138 -16.23 6.06 -6.69
C SER A 138 -16.19 7.45 -6.05
N LYS A 139 -15.02 8.10 -6.07
CA LYS A 139 -14.87 9.56 -5.90
C LYS A 139 -13.72 10.07 -6.78
N GLU A 140 -14.04 10.40 -8.02
CA GLU A 140 -13.23 11.34 -8.80
C GLU A 140 -13.30 12.71 -8.11
N ASN A 141 -12.14 13.24 -7.74
CA ASN A 141 -11.79 14.66 -7.64
C ASN A 141 -12.91 15.64 -7.22
N GLU A 142 -13.02 15.93 -5.92
CA GLU A 142 -13.33 17.31 -5.53
C GLU A 142 -12.00 18.07 -5.48
N GLU A 143 -11.58 18.58 -6.64
CA GLU A 143 -10.64 19.70 -6.71
C GLU A 143 -11.35 20.94 -6.17
N ASN A 144 -10.82 21.51 -5.08
CA ASN A 144 -10.92 22.92 -4.73
C ASN A 144 -9.54 23.38 -4.27
#